data_AF-A0A962Z8Z5-F1
#
_entry.id   AF-A0A962Z8Z5-F1
#
_cell.length_a   1.000
_cell.length_b   1.000
_cell.length_c   1.000
_cell.angle_alpha   90.00
_cell.angle_beta   90.00
_cell.angle_gamma   90.00
#
_symmetry.space_group_name_H-M   'P 1'
#
loop_
_entity.id
_entity.type
_entity.pdbx_description
1 polymer ?
#
loop_
_entity_poly.entity_id
_entity_poly.type
_entity_poly.pdbx_seq_one_letter_code
_entity_poly.pdbx_strand_id
1 'polypeptide(L)' 'MAEWSGLKARNPGAKLVCIDIQSYGTTQARNGPEVMNVGGFTDAVFDAMARFVSGETRDWVEIVKEVEV' A
#
# COMPACT_ATOMS: atom_id res chain seq x y z
N MET A 1 14.11 -0.19 -6.35
CA MET A 1 14.01 -0.43 -4.89
C MET A 1 15.19 0.10 -4.08
N ALA A 2 16.36 0.36 -4.66
CA ALA A 2 17.51 0.90 -3.92
C ALA A 2 17.19 2.21 -3.17
N GLU A 3 16.49 3.15 -3.80
CA GLU A 3 16.10 4.41 -3.16
C GLU A 3 15.11 4.22 -2.01
N TRP A 4 14.16 3.29 -2.15
CA TRP A 4 13.26 2.92 -1.06
C TRP A 4 14.05 2.36 0.13
N SER A 5 14.98 1.44 -0.13
CA SER A 5 15.84 0.88 0.93
C SER A 5 16.68 1.97 1.61
N GLY A 6 17.24 2.90 0.84
CA GLY A 6 17.98 4.04 1.37
C GLY A 6 17.12 4.97 2.22
N LEU A 7 15.89 5.26 1.79
CA LEU A 7 14.94 6.05 2.56
C LEU A 7 14.51 5.36 3.85
N LYS A 8 14.21 4.05 3.79
CA LYS A 8 13.82 3.24 4.94
C LYS A 8 14.95 3.12 5.96
N ALA A 9 16.20 3.05 5.52
CA ALA A 9 17.37 3.08 6.40
C ALA A 9 17.49 4.42 7.16
N ARG A 10 17.16 5.55 6.51
CA ARG A 10 17.16 6.88 7.15
C ARG A 10 15.93 7.14 8.02
N ASN A 11 14.80 6.52 7.68
CA ASN A 11 13.54 6.61 8.42
C ASN A 11 12.93 5.21 8.58
N PRO A 12 13.22 4.50 9.68
CA PRO A 12 12.66 3.18 9.95
C PRO A 12 11.13 3.16 10.03
N GLY A 13 10.49 4.30 10.30
CA GLY A 13 9.03 4.45 10.32
C GLY A 13 8.39 4.70 8.95
N ALA A 14 9.17 4.89 7.89
CA ALA A 14 8.63 5.16 6.56
C ALA A 14 7.74 4.02 6.06
N LYS A 15 6.64 4.37 5.40
CA LYS A 15 5.73 3.44 4.73
C LYS A 15 5.64 3.82 3.25
N LEU A 16 5.53 2.82 2.37
CA LEU A 16 5.40 2.99 0.92
C LEU A 16 4.00 2.56 0.49
N VAL A 17 3.34 3.42 -0.28
CA VAL A 17 2.08 3.07 -0.95
C VAL A 17 2.30 3.23 -2.45
N CYS A 18 2.13 2.14 -3.20
CA CYS A 18 2.18 2.12 -4.66
C CYS A 18 0.75 2.07 -5.20
N ILE A 19 0.38 3.05 -6.03
CA ILE A 19 -0.97 3.16 -6.58
C ILE A 19 -0.89 2.98 -8.09
N ASP A 20 -1.49 1.90 -8.57
CA ASP A 20 -1.69 1.64 -9.97
C ASP A 20 -3.01 2.26 -10.42
N ILE A 21 -2.95 3.32 -11.21
CA ILE A 21 -4.13 4.03 -11.72
C ILE A 21 -5.04 3.08 -12.53
N GLN A 22 -4.43 2.17 -13.28
CA GLN A 22 -5.10 1.05 -13.92
C GLN A 22 -4.59 -0.25 -13.29
N SER A 23 -5.50 -1.13 -12.90
CA SER A 23 -5.15 -2.40 -12.27
C SER A 23 -4.42 -3.33 -13.27
N TYR A 24 -3.21 -3.75 -12.93
CA TYR A 24 -2.42 -4.73 -13.69
C TYR A 24 -2.05 -5.95 -12.83
N GLY A 25 -1.58 -7.02 -13.47
CA GLY A 25 -1.13 -8.24 -12.78
C GLY A 25 0.30 -8.17 -12.21
N THR A 26 0.95 -7.01 -12.28
CA THR A 26 2.31 -6.77 -11.78
C THR A 26 2.28 -5.64 -10.76
N THR A 27 3.25 -5.64 -9.85
CA THR A 27 3.43 -4.55 -8.87
C THR A 27 4.84 -3.96 -9.00
N GLN A 28 5.00 -2.65 -8.74
CA GLN A 28 6.33 -2.02 -8.72
C GLN A 28 7.17 -2.43 -7.51
N ALA A 29 6.53 -2.80 -6.40
CA ALA A 29 7.20 -3.15 -5.16
C ALA A 29 6.66 -4.46 -4.59
N ARG A 30 7.54 -5.35 -4.14
CA ARG A 30 7.13 -6.59 -3.49
C ARG A 30 6.29 -6.27 -2.25
N ASN A 31 5.20 -7.01 -2.05
CA ASN A 31 4.40 -6.91 -0.82
C ASN A 31 5.29 -7.09 0.42
N GLY A 32 5.03 -6.28 1.44
CA GLY A 32 5.77 -6.29 2.70
C GLY A 32 5.03 -5.49 3.77
N PRO A 33 5.38 -5.64 5.06
CA PRO A 33 4.66 -4.99 6.15
C PRO A 33 4.73 -3.46 6.11
N GLU A 34 5.69 -2.89 5.37
CA GLU A 34 5.84 -1.45 5.14
C GLU A 34 5.48 -1.01 3.72
N VAL A 35 4.95 -1.90 2.87
CA VAL A 35 4.60 -1.63 1.48
C VAL A 35 3.17 -2.07 1.19
N MET A 36 2.30 -1.12 0.84
CA MET A 36 0.94 -1.39 0.35
C MET A 36 0.88 -1.15 -1.16
N ASN A 37 0.34 -2.12 -1.91
CA ASN A 37 0.08 -2.00 -3.34
C ASN A 37 -1.42 -1.90 -3.58
N VAL A 38 -1.84 -0.88 -4.31
CA VAL A 38 -3.24 -0.56 -4.60
C VAL A 38 -3.48 -0.69 -6.09
N GLY A 39 -4.44 -1.53 -6.47
CA GLY A 39 -4.85 -1.73 -7.86
C GLY A 39 -6.14 -0.98 -8.18
N GLY A 40 -6.05 -0.02 -9.11
CA GLY A 40 -7.16 0.85 -9.48
C GLY A 40 -7.28 2.06 -8.56
N PHE A 41 -7.77 3.19 -9.10
CA PHE A 41 -7.96 4.42 -8.34
C PHE A 41 -9.45 4.67 -8.07
N THR A 42 -9.86 4.51 -6.82
CA THR A 42 -11.20 4.88 -6.32
C THR A 42 -11.05 5.65 -5.00
N ASP A 43 -12.08 6.38 -4.57
CA ASP A 43 -12.03 7.15 -3.31
C ASP A 43 -11.76 6.26 -2.08
N ALA A 44 -12.09 4.96 -2.15
CA ALA A 44 -11.81 3.99 -1.09
C ALA A 44 -10.30 3.83 -0.78
N VAL A 45 -9.42 4.20 -1.72
CA VAL A 45 -7.97 4.18 -1.55
C VAL A 45 -7.52 5.09 -0.41
N PHE A 46 -8.20 6.22 -0.19
CA PHE A 46 -7.80 7.16 0.86
C PHE A 46 -8.02 6.60 2.27
N ASP A 47 -9.15 5.92 2.49
CA ASP A 47 -9.42 5.25 3.78
C ASP A 47 -8.41 4.12 4.02
N ALA A 48 -8.13 3.34 2.96
CA ALA A 48 -7.14 2.28 3.04
C ALA A 48 -5.73 2.79 3.38
N MET A 49 -5.32 3.90 2.75
CA MET A 49 -4.06 4.57 3.07
C MET A 49 -4.01 5.03 4.53
N ALA A 50 -5.11 5.60 5.04
CA ALA A 50 -5.18 6.05 6.43
C ALA A 50 -5.02 4.88 7.40
N ARG A 51 -5.76 3.78 7.22
CA ARG A 51 -5.68 2.57 8.05
C ARG A 51 -4.31 1.90 7.96
N PHE A 52 -3.70 1.85 6.78
CA PHE A 52 -2.35 1.32 6.62
C PHE A 52 -1.32 2.18 7.34
N VAL A 53 -1.43 3.51 7.25
CA VAL A 53 -0.52 4.44 7.94
C VAL A 53 -0.72 4.41 9.46
N SER A 54 -1.93 4.21 9.97
CA SER A 54 -2.19 4.01 11.40
C SER A 54 -1.75 2.62 11.92
N GLY A 55 -1.60 1.64 11.02
CA GLY A 55 -1.20 0.27 11.36
C GLY A 55 -2.37 -0.66 11.69
N GLU A 56 -3.60 -0.23 11.38
CA GLU A 56 -4.83 -1.01 11.55
C GLU A 56 -4.95 -2.14 10.52
N THR A 57 -4.33 -2.00 9.35
CA THR A 57 -4.29 -3.04 8.31
C THR A 57 -2.91 -3.11 7.66
N ARG A 58 -2.58 -4.27 7.08
CA ARG A 58 -1.31 -4.53 6.39
C ARG A 58 -1.48 -4.74 4.89
N ASP A 59 -2.69 -4.97 4.39
CA ASP A 59 -2.92 -5.36 3.00
C ASP A 59 -4.21 -4.74 2.42
N TRP A 60 -4.11 -4.23 1.19
CA TRP A 60 -5.23 -3.75 0.39
C TRP A 60 -6.32 -4.81 0.19
N VAL A 61 -5.94 -6.10 0.10
CA VAL A 61 -6.88 -7.20 -0.08
C VAL A 61 -7.82 -7.36 1.12
N GLU A 62 -7.35 -7.11 2.34
CA GLU A 62 -8.20 -7.17 3.54
C GLU A 62 -9.30 -6.10 3.47
N ILE A 63 -8.94 -4.91 3.01
CA ILE A 63 -9.84 -3.76 2.93
C ILE A 63 -10.90 -3.97 1.85
N VAL A 64 -10.52 -4.47 0.67
CA VAL A 64 -11.49 -4.78 -0.40
C VAL A 64 -12.52 -5.82 0.06
N LYS A 65 -12.08 -6.86 0.79
CA LYS A 65 -12.98 -7.89 1.34
C LYS A 65 -13.97 -7.36 2.38
N GLU A 66 -13.66 -6.25 3.05
CA GLU A 66 -14.59 -5.60 3.99
C GLU A 66 -15.63 -4.75 3.27
N VAL A 67 -15.36 -4.31 2.04
CA VAL A 67 -16.24 -3.41 1.27
C VAL A 67 -17.15 -4.19 0.30
N GLU A 68 -16.75 -5.38 -0.17
CA GLU A 68 -17.63 -6.27 -0.93
C GLU A 68 -18.70 -6.91 -0.01
N VAL A 69 -19.96 -6.54 -0.23
CA VAL A 69 -21.17 -7.12 0.39
C VAL A 69 -21.72 -8.26 -0.46
#